data_AF-A0A2W4TLP5-F1
#
_entry.id   AF-A0A2W4TLP5-F1
#
_cell.length_a   1.000
_cell.length_b   1.000
_cell.length_c   1.000
_cell.angle_alpha   90.00
_cell.angle_beta   90.00
_cell.angle_gamma   90.00
#
_symmetry.space_group_name_H-M   'P 1'
#
loop_
_entity.id
_entity.type
_entity.pdbx_description
1 polymer ?
#
loop_
_entity_poly.entity_id
_entity_poly.type
_entity_poly.pdbx_seq_one_letter_code
_entity_poly.pdbx_strand_id
1 'polypeptide(L)'
;MLRVFLATTNIFTSLILGALAMGVVWYLSPDLMQDFFHSASGLKLWLTNLGIDPKYNNFLWFLIEERQIVFMGFVIATRVVLAILAAIFIAPFTETV
;
A
#
# COMPACT_ATOMS: atom_id res chain seq x y z
N MET A 1 -18.89 11.09 -16.91
CA MET A 1 -18.79 11.48 -15.48
C MET A 1 -18.90 10.28 -14.54
N LEU A 2 -19.88 9.37 -14.69
CA LEU A 2 -20.05 8.20 -13.81
C LEU A 2 -18.81 7.28 -13.70
N ARG A 3 -18.07 7.06 -14.80
CA ARG A 3 -16.80 6.30 -14.79
C ARG A 3 -15.73 6.94 -13.89
N VAL A 4 -15.63 8.26 -13.91
CA VAL A 4 -14.67 9.02 -13.09
C VAL A 4 -15.07 8.92 -11.62
N PHE A 5 -16.36 9.05 -11.31
CA PHE A 5 -16.87 8.89 -9.94
C PHE A 5 -16.59 7.49 -9.38
N LEU A 6 -16.87 6.43 -10.15
CA LEU A 6 -16.57 5.05 -9.75
C LEU A 6 -15.06 4.83 -9.54
N ALA A 7 -14.22 5.39 -10.42
CA ALA A 7 -12.77 5.31 -10.28
C ALA A 7 -12.29 6.01 -9.00
N THR A 8 -12.80 7.22 -8.72
CA THR A 8 -12.45 7.98 -7.51
C THR A 8 -12.89 7.23 -6.25
N THR A 9 -14.13 6.75 -6.19
CA THR A 9 -14.63 5.97 -5.04
C THR A 9 -13.79 4.72 -4.83
N ASN A 10 -13.42 4.01 -5.89
CA ASN A 10 -12.57 2.83 -5.80
C ASN A 10 -11.18 3.14 -5.21
N ILE A 11 -10.58 4.27 -5.62
CA ILE A 11 -9.30 4.73 -5.04
C ILE A 11 -9.46 5.03 -3.54
N PHE A 12 -10.51 5.77 -3.16
CA PHE A 12 -10.79 6.08 -1.75
C PHE A 12 -11.05 4.82 -0.91
N THR A 13 -11.85 3.89 -1.42
CA THR A 13 -12.12 2.62 -0.74
C THR A 13 -10.83 1.80 -0.58
N SER A 14 -9.97 1.77 -1.59
CA SER A 14 -8.67 1.10 -1.48
C SER A 14 -7.78 1.70 -0.40
N LEU A 15 -7.78 3.02 -0.25
CA LEU A 15 -7.01 3.71 0.79
C LEU A 15 -7.56 3.38 2.19
N ILE A 16 -8.87 3.42 2.36
CA ILE A 16 -9.54 3.11 3.64
C ILE A 16 -9.28 1.64 4.02
N LEU A 17 -9.43 0.71 3.07
CA LEU A 17 -9.20 -0.71 3.34
C LEU A 17 -7.73 -0.99 3.68
N GLY A 18 -6.78 -0.33 3.02
CA GLY A 18 -5.37 -0.41 3.39
C GLY A 18 -5.10 0.12 4.80
N ALA A 19 -5.74 1.22 5.20
CA ALA A 19 -5.63 1.78 6.55
C ALA A 19 -6.17 0.82 7.62
N LEU A 20 -7.34 0.23 7.34
CA LEU A 20 -7.96 -0.74 8.23
C LEU A 20 -7.10 -2.00 8.33
N ALA A 21 -6.58 -2.53 7.23
CA ALA A 21 -5.70 -3.70 7.24
C ALA A 21 -4.43 -3.45 8.08
N MET A 22 -3.81 -2.27 7.93
CA MET A 22 -2.67 -1.86 8.74
C MET A 22 -3.04 -1.75 10.22
N GLY A 23 -4.19 -1.17 10.56
CA GLY A 23 -4.69 -1.07 11.93
C GLY A 23 -5.00 -2.44 12.56
N VAL A 24 -5.54 -3.36 11.78
CA VAL A 24 -5.82 -4.75 12.21
C VAL A 24 -4.53 -5.49 12.50
N VAL A 25 -3.51 -5.40 11.61
CA VAL A 25 -2.21 -6.03 11.85
C VAL A 25 -1.51 -5.41 13.05
N TRP A 26 -1.58 -4.08 13.21
CA TRP A 26 -1.04 -3.41 14.38
C TRP A 26 -1.64 -3.91 15.70
N TYR A 27 -2.96 -4.19 15.73
CA TYR A 27 -3.64 -4.70 16.92
C TYR A 27 -3.38 -6.19 17.19
N LEU A 28 -3.39 -7.03 16.14
CA LEU A 28 -3.27 -8.49 16.27
C LEU A 28 -1.82 -8.98 16.37
N SER A 29 -0.88 -8.27 15.76
CA SER A 29 0.50 -8.75 15.62
C SER A 29 1.48 -7.57 15.59
N PRO A 30 1.83 -7.01 16.76
CA PRO A 30 2.75 -5.88 16.85
C PRO A 30 4.14 -6.22 16.32
N ASP A 31 4.58 -7.48 16.41
CA ASP A 31 5.88 -7.93 15.91
C ASP A 31 5.97 -7.85 14.39
N LEU A 32 4.94 -8.30 13.67
CA LEU A 32 4.87 -8.17 12.20
C LEU A 32 4.91 -6.70 11.77
N MET A 33 4.26 -5.83 12.54
CA MET A 33 4.26 -4.40 12.26
C MET A 33 5.67 -3.80 12.40
N GLN A 34 6.43 -4.21 13.43
CA GLN A 34 7.82 -3.81 13.60
C GLN A 34 8.70 -4.29 12.44
N ASP A 35 8.52 -5.54 11.99
CA ASP A 35 9.25 -6.08 10.84
C ASP A 35 8.96 -5.30 9.55
N PHE A 36 7.71 -4.87 9.34
CA PHE A 36 7.36 -4.01 8.21
C PHE A 36 8.01 -2.63 8.29
N PHE A 37 8.05 -2.01 9.47
CA PHE A 37 8.76 -0.75 9.66
C PHE A 37 10.28 -0.90 9.46
N HIS A 38 10.87 -1.99 9.93
CA HIS A 38 12.28 -2.28 9.74
C HIS A 38 12.61 -2.48 8.25
N SER A 39 11.75 -3.21 7.53
CA SER A 39 11.86 -3.41 6.08
C SER A 39 11.72 -2.10 5.32
N ALA A 40 10.78 -1.23 5.71
CA ALA A 40 10.60 0.09 5.12
C ALA A 40 11.81 1.01 5.36
N SER A 41 12.40 0.93 6.55
CA SER A 41 13.63 1.66 6.90
C SER A 41 14.81 1.19 6.05
N GLY A 42 14.94 -0.13 5.85
CA GLY A 42 15.94 -0.71 4.96
C GLY A 42 15.78 -0.26 3.51
N LEU A 43 14.55 -0.20 3.01
CA LEU A 43 14.24 0.29 1.66
C LEU A 43 14.55 1.78 1.49
N LYS A 44 14.22 2.60 2.50
CA LYS A 44 14.59 4.03 2.53
C LYS A 44 16.11 4.20 2.52
N LEU A 45 16.84 3.46 3.36
CA LEU A 45 18.29 3.49 3.42
C LEU A 45 18.89 3.12 2.05
N TRP A 46 18.38 2.05 1.43
CA TRP A 46 18.80 1.64 0.09
C TRP A 46 18.56 2.72 -0.97
N LEU A 47 17.38 3.34 -1.00
CA LEU A 47 17.06 4.43 -1.93
C LEU A 47 17.97 5.66 -1.72
N THR A 48 18.27 6.02 -0.47
CA THR A 48 19.12 7.17 -0.16
C THR A 48 20.61 6.92 -0.41
N ASN A 49 21.04 5.65 -0.42
CA ASN A 49 22.44 5.26 -0.66
C ASN A 49 22.81 5.14 -2.14
N LEU A 50 21.89 5.43 -3.08
CA LEU A 50 22.15 5.39 -4.52
C LEU A 50 23.09 6.50 -5.05
N GLY A 51 23.85 7.18 -4.17
CA GLY A 51 24.83 8.20 -4.57
C GLY A 51 24.19 9.49 -5.09
N ILE A 52 22.94 9.76 -4.71
CA ILE A 52 22.18 10.92 -5.17
C ILE A 52 22.71 12.19 -4.48
N ASP A 53 22.88 13.26 -5.25
CA ASP A 53 23.32 14.58 -4.78
C ASP A 53 22.47 15.04 -3.55
N PRO A 54 23.09 15.53 -2.45
CA PRO A 54 22.43 15.85 -1.17
C PRO A 54 21.14 16.66 -1.27
N LYS A 55 21.00 17.51 -2.30
CA LYS A 55 19.78 18.28 -2.56
C LYS A 55 18.55 17.40 -2.81
N TYR A 56 18.69 16.33 -3.58
CA TYR A 56 17.60 15.40 -3.86
C TYR A 56 17.43 14.40 -2.73
N ASN A 57 18.50 14.10 -2.00
CA ASN A 57 18.44 13.20 -0.85
C ASN A 57 17.57 13.78 0.28
N ASN A 58 17.65 15.10 0.54
CA ASN A 58 16.75 15.77 1.49
C ASN A 58 15.28 15.74 1.04
N PHE A 59 15.02 15.85 -0.26
CA PHE A 59 13.67 15.75 -0.80
C PHE A 59 13.09 14.34 -0.64
N LEU A 60 13.90 13.31 -0.93
CA LEU A 60 13.52 11.92 -0.69
C LEU A 60 13.32 11.61 0.80
N TRP A 61 14.18 12.14 1.67
CA TRP A 61 14.02 12.00 3.12
C TRP A 61 12.73 12.62 3.65
N PHE A 62 12.33 13.78 3.10
CA PHE A 62 11.10 14.45 3.47
C PHE A 62 9.85 13.75 2.92
N LEU A 63 9.91 13.23 1.69
CA LEU A 63 8.75 12.65 1.01
C LEU A 63 8.52 11.18 1.37
N ILE A 64 9.55 10.49 1.86
CA ILE A 64 9.54 9.06 2.19
C ILE A 64 9.57 8.91 3.72
N GLU A 65 8.40 9.04 4.34
CA GLU A 65 8.19 8.57 5.71
C GLU A 65 7.98 7.05 5.74
N GLU A 66 8.65 6.35 6.65
CA GLU A 66 8.55 4.88 6.81
C GLU A 66 7.09 4.43 6.98
N ARG A 67 6.29 5.20 7.73
CA ARG A 67 4.86 4.95 7.90
C ARG A 67 4.08 5.01 6.60
N GLN A 68 4.44 5.92 5.69
CA GLN A 68 3.78 6.05 4.40
C GLN A 68 4.17 4.90 3.46
N ILE A 69 5.44 4.46 3.49
CA ILE A 69 5.87 3.27 2.75
C ILE A 69 5.08 2.04 3.22
N VAL A 70 4.99 1.82 4.54
CA VAL A 70 4.25 0.68 5.09
C VAL A 70 2.77 0.77 4.71
N PHE A 71 2.15 1.95 4.85
CA PHE A 71 0.77 2.16 4.42
C PHE A 71 0.57 1.84 2.93
N MET A 72 1.45 2.32 2.05
CA MET A 72 1.39 1.99 0.63
C MET A 72 1.53 0.48 0.38
N GLY A 73 2.41 -0.19 1.11
CA GLY A 73 2.55 -1.65 1.07
C GLY A 73 1.24 -2.36 1.44
N PHE A 74 0.56 -1.93 2.51
CA PHE A 74 -0.73 -2.47 2.93
C PHE A 74 -1.86 -2.21 1.92
N VAL A 75 -1.88 -1.03 1.30
CA VAL A 75 -2.85 -0.70 0.24
C VAL A 75 -2.65 -1.63 -0.95
N ILE A 76 -1.40 -1.84 -1.39
CA ILE A 76 -1.10 -2.73 -2.50
C ILE A 76 -1.45 -4.19 -2.15
N ALA A 77 -1.06 -4.67 -0.96
CA ALA A 77 -1.38 -6.02 -0.51
C ALA A 77 -2.89 -6.27 -0.48
N THR A 78 -3.65 -5.34 0.11
CA THR A 78 -5.12 -5.40 0.15
C THR A 78 -5.69 -5.42 -1.26
N ARG A 79 -5.13 -4.64 -2.19
CA ARG A 79 -5.56 -4.63 -3.60
C ARG A 79 -5.31 -5.96 -4.30
N VAL A 80 -4.16 -6.59 -4.06
CA VAL A 80 -3.86 -7.92 -4.59
C VAL A 80 -4.85 -8.94 -4.05
N VAL A 81 -5.13 -8.93 -2.74
CA VAL A 81 -6.12 -9.82 -2.12
C VAL A 81 -7.51 -9.61 -2.72
N LEU A 82 -7.96 -8.36 -2.84
CA LEU A 82 -9.25 -8.05 -3.47
C LEU A 82 -9.31 -8.46 -4.94
N ALA A 83 -8.21 -8.30 -5.70
CA ALA A 83 -8.14 -8.74 -7.09
C ALA A 83 -8.25 -10.27 -7.20
N ILE A 84 -7.58 -11.02 -6.31
CA ILE A 84 -7.69 -12.48 -6.24
C ILE A 84 -9.12 -12.90 -5.89
N LEU A 85 -9.73 -12.26 -4.88
CA LEU A 85 -11.12 -12.54 -4.50
C LEU A 85 -12.07 -12.23 -5.65
N ALA A 86 -11.89 -11.11 -6.35
CA ALA A 86 -12.69 -10.79 -7.54
C ALA A 86 -12.49 -11.83 -8.65
N ALA A 87 -11.26 -12.29 -8.90
CA ALA A 87 -10.99 -13.32 -9.89
C ALA A 87 -11.65 -14.67 -9.54
N ILE A 88 -11.74 -15.04 -8.27
CA ILE A 88 -12.36 -16.30 -7.84
C ILE A 88 -13.89 -16.20 -7.84
N PHE A 89 -14.43 -15.11 -7.27
CA PHE A 89 -15.86 -15.01 -6.97
C PHE A 89 -16.66 -14.26 -8.03
N ILE A 90 -16.05 -13.39 -8.85
CA ILE A 90 -16.77 -12.55 -9.83
C ILE A 90 -16.53 -13.07 -11.25
N ALA A 91 -15.31 -13.48 -11.59
CA ALA A 91 -14.99 -14.01 -12.92
C ALA A 91 -15.95 -15.11 -13.43
N PRO A 92 -16.37 -16.11 -12.62
CA PRO A 92 -17.27 -17.16 -13.12
C PRO A 92 -18.66 -16.64 -13.50
N PHE A 93 -19.12 -15.50 -12.97
CA PHE A 93 -20.44 -14.94 -13.32
C PHE A 93 -20.41 -14.05 -14.55
N THR A 94 -19.25 -13.50 -14.90
CA THR A 94 -19.06 -12.69 -16.12
C THR A 94 -18.94 -13.52 -17.39
N GLU A 95 -18.57 -14.80 -17.31
CA GLU A 95 -18.53 -15.70 -18.49
C GLU A 95 -19.89 -16.34 -18.81
N THR A 96 -20.86 -16.26 -17.89
CA THR A 96 -22.20 -16.85 -18.03
C THR A 96 -23.26 -15.89 -18.61
N VAL A 97 -22.88 -14.67 -18.98
CA VAL A 97 -23.73 -13.64 -19.61
C VAL A 97 -23.21 -13.35 -21.01
#